data_AF-A0A7X9C6C2-F1
#
_entry.id   AF-A0A7X9C6C2-F1
#
_cell.length_a   1.000
_cell.length_b   1.000
_cell.length_c   1.000
_cell.angle_alpha   90.00
_cell.angle_beta   90.00
_cell.angle_gamma   90.00
#
_symmetry.space_group_name_H-M   'P 1'
#
loop_
_entity.id
_entity.type
_entity.pdbx_description
1 polymer ?
#
loop_
_entity_poly.entity_id
_entity_poly.type
_entity_poly.pdbx_seq_one_letter_code
_entity_poly.pdbx_strand_id
1 'polypeptide(L)'
;MADQNELRKEILQKTKEYYQAKFGEKTFIPGKTKVNYAGRVFDEHELMNAVEASLDFWLTEGRFAEQFSEKIADYLGVENVLLTVSGSSANLLAFAALTSEKLGNKRLKPGDEVISVAAGFPATVTP
;
A
#
# COMPACT_ATOMS: atom_id res chain seq x y z
N MET A 1 9.24 -15.36 33.54
CA MET A 1 8.43 -14.55 32.60
C MET A 1 8.55 -15.23 31.24
N ALA A 2 7.48 -15.27 30.45
CA ALA A 2 7.56 -15.84 29.11
C ALA A 2 8.53 -15.03 28.24
N ASP A 3 9.30 -15.69 27.38
CA ASP A 3 10.21 -15.04 26.46
C ASP A 3 9.43 -14.23 25.41
N GLN A 4 9.90 -13.02 25.08
CA GLN A 4 9.20 -12.14 24.15
C GLN A 4 9.10 -12.73 22.74
N ASN A 5 10.12 -13.48 22.29
CA ASN A 5 10.09 -14.11 20.97
C ASN A 5 9.17 -15.32 20.95
N GLU A 6 9.07 -16.08 22.04
CA GLU A 6 8.08 -17.15 22.20
C GLU A 6 6.65 -16.61 22.12
N LEU A 7 6.33 -15.55 22.88
CA LEU A 7 5.01 -14.91 22.84
C LEU A 7 4.68 -14.37 21.44
N ARG A 8 5.65 -13.74 20.76
CA ARG A 8 5.47 -13.25 19.39
C ARG A 8 5.12 -14.39 18.43
N LYS A 9 5.82 -15.53 18.50
CA LYS A 9 5.51 -16.72 17.68
C LYS A 9 4.11 -17.26 17.95
N GLU A 10 3.71 -17.34 19.22
CA GLU A 10 2.38 -17.80 19.60
C GLU A 10 1.28 -16.88 19.05
N ILE A 11 1.46 -15.56 19.17
CA ILE A 11 0.52 -14.57 18.64
C ILE A 11 0.37 -14.73 17.13
N LEU A 12 1.47 -14.82 16.39
CA LEU A 12 1.43 -14.98 14.93
C LEU A 12 0.78 -16.30 14.50
N GLN A 13 1.04 -17.40 15.25
CA GLN A 13 0.39 -18.67 15.01
C GLN A 13 -1.13 -18.58 15.23
N LYS A 14 -1.57 -17.91 16.30
CA LYS A 14 -2.99 -17.64 16.58
C LYS A 14 -3.63 -16.73 15.53
N THR A 15 -2.89 -15.75 14.99
CA THR A 15 -3.34 -14.92 13.87
C THR A 15 -3.58 -15.76 12.61
N LYS A 16 -2.71 -16.72 12.31
CA LYS A 16 -2.90 -17.65 11.19
C LYS A 16 -4.14 -18.54 11.39
N GLU A 17 -4.32 -19.12 12.57
CA GLU A 17 -5.53 -19.89 12.93
C GLU A 17 -6.81 -19.05 12.77
N TYR A 18 -6.76 -17.78 13.21
CA TYR A 18 -7.87 -16.85 13.04
C TYR A 18 -8.18 -16.56 11.56
N TYR A 19 -7.14 -16.36 10.75
CA TYR A 19 -7.32 -16.15 9.31
C TYR A 19 -8.07 -17.34 8.68
N GLN A 20 -7.63 -18.56 8.97
CA GLN A 20 -8.28 -19.77 8.44
C GLN A 20 -9.74 -19.88 8.89
N ALA A 21 -10.03 -19.63 10.17
CA ALA A 21 -11.38 -19.73 10.70
C ALA A 21 -12.35 -18.67 10.14
N LYS A 22 -11.88 -17.46 9.85
CA LYS A 22 -12.73 -16.33 9.42
C LYS A 22 -12.76 -16.12 7.91
N PHE A 23 -11.62 -16.30 7.25
CA PHE A 23 -11.38 -15.96 5.85
C PHE A 23 -11.03 -17.16 4.98
N GLY A 24 -10.99 -18.37 5.55
CA GLY A 24 -10.80 -19.62 4.81
C GLY A 24 -11.79 -19.79 3.65
N GLU A 25 -11.54 -20.80 2.82
CA GLU A 25 -12.22 -20.99 1.54
C GLU A 25 -13.74 -20.93 1.65
N LYS A 26 -14.34 -20.10 0.79
CA LYS A 26 -15.79 -20.01 0.63
C LYS A 26 -16.18 -20.67 -0.67
N THR A 27 -17.05 -21.67 -0.60
CA THR A 27 -17.58 -22.32 -1.80
C THR A 27 -18.43 -21.34 -2.61
N PHE A 28 -18.15 -21.24 -3.90
CA PHE A 28 -19.02 -20.53 -4.84
C PHE A 28 -20.30 -21.33 -5.11
N ILE A 29 -21.45 -20.70 -4.95
CA ILE A 29 -22.76 -21.28 -5.24
C ILE A 29 -23.42 -20.44 -6.36
N PRO A 30 -23.60 -21.00 -7.57
CA PRO A 30 -24.25 -20.31 -8.68
C PRO A 30 -25.62 -19.73 -8.27
N GLY A 31 -25.87 -18.48 -8.63
CA GLY A 31 -27.12 -17.78 -8.31
C GLY A 31 -27.27 -17.33 -6.85
N LYS A 32 -26.31 -17.63 -5.96
CA LYS A 32 -26.33 -17.19 -4.54
C LYS A 32 -25.09 -16.41 -4.12
N THR A 33 -23.90 -16.88 -4.48
CA THR A 33 -22.65 -16.21 -4.09
C THR A 33 -22.50 -14.90 -4.87
N LYS A 34 -22.32 -13.79 -4.16
CA LYS A 34 -22.10 -12.47 -4.76
C LYS A 34 -20.77 -12.44 -5.52
N VAL A 35 -20.81 -12.00 -6.77
CA VAL A 35 -19.62 -11.73 -7.59
C VAL A 35 -19.34 -10.22 -7.54
N ASN A 36 -18.26 -9.82 -6.87
CA ASN A 36 -17.85 -8.41 -6.83
C ASN A 36 -16.99 -8.09 -8.07
N TYR A 37 -17.07 -6.85 -8.58
CA TYR A 37 -16.22 -6.38 -9.68
C TYR A 37 -14.75 -6.20 -9.27
N ALA A 38 -14.52 -5.94 -7.97
CA ALA A 38 -13.21 -5.79 -7.36
C ALA A 38 -13.27 -6.20 -5.88
N GLY A 39 -12.12 -6.53 -5.31
CA GLY A 39 -11.99 -6.91 -3.90
C GLY A 39 -10.54 -7.11 -3.51
N ARG A 40 -10.29 -7.07 -2.20
CA ARG A 40 -8.98 -7.42 -1.62
C ARG A 40 -8.82 -8.93 -1.66
N VAL A 41 -7.70 -9.40 -2.19
CA VAL A 41 -7.24 -10.78 -2.10
C VAL A 41 -5.98 -10.75 -1.24
N PHE A 42 -6.01 -11.49 -0.15
CA PHE A 42 -4.96 -11.55 0.85
C PHE A 42 -5.03 -12.91 1.52
N ASP A 43 -3.91 -13.38 2.06
CA ASP A 43 -3.80 -14.61 2.82
C ASP A 43 -3.43 -14.35 4.28
N GLU A 44 -3.03 -15.40 5.01
CA GLU A 44 -2.60 -15.24 6.41
C GLU A 44 -1.41 -14.28 6.57
N HIS A 45 -0.54 -14.14 5.56
CA HIS A 45 0.68 -13.38 5.64
C HIS A 45 0.40 -11.88 5.77
N GLU A 46 -0.58 -11.31 5.06
CA GLU A 46 -0.97 -9.91 5.25
C GLU A 46 -1.41 -9.64 6.69
N LEU A 47 -2.20 -10.54 7.27
CA LEU A 47 -2.73 -10.38 8.61
C LEU A 47 -1.65 -10.55 9.68
N MET A 48 -0.76 -11.54 9.48
CA MET A 48 0.39 -11.78 10.34
C MET A 48 1.37 -10.60 10.31
N ASN A 49 1.69 -10.06 9.12
CA ASN A 49 2.58 -8.90 8.98
C ASN A 49 2.00 -7.65 9.67
N ALA A 50 0.69 -7.43 9.56
CA ALA A 50 0.02 -6.31 10.24
C ALA A 50 0.08 -6.44 11.78
N VAL A 51 -0.11 -7.65 12.30
CA VAL A 51 0.04 -7.94 13.74
C VAL A 51 1.51 -7.82 14.16
N GLU A 52 2.44 -8.31 13.37
CA GLU A 52 3.87 -8.23 13.64
C GLU A 52 4.35 -6.78 13.72
N ALA A 53 3.94 -5.93 12.77
CA ALA A 53 4.20 -4.50 12.80
C ALA A 53 3.59 -3.82 14.05
N SER A 54 2.40 -4.26 14.47
CA SER A 54 1.76 -3.77 15.70
C SER A 54 2.54 -4.18 16.95
N LEU A 55 3.12 -5.39 16.99
CA LEU A 55 3.95 -5.88 18.08
C LEU A 55 5.32 -5.18 18.15
N ASP A 56 5.84 -4.71 17.02
CA ASP A 56 7.03 -3.85 17.00
C ASP A 56 6.75 -2.50 17.65
N PHE A 57 5.49 -2.05 17.59
CA PHE A 57 5.00 -0.78 18.14
C PHE A 57 5.81 0.45 17.66
N TRP A 58 6.49 0.30 16.51
CA TRP A 58 7.14 1.38 15.77
C TRP A 58 6.13 1.94 14.77
N LEU A 59 5.40 2.97 15.20
CA LEU A 59 4.16 3.41 14.54
C LEU A 59 4.40 4.24 13.27
N THR A 60 5.62 4.74 13.07
CA THR A 60 6.02 5.48 11.88
C THR A 60 6.64 4.54 10.84
N GLU A 61 7.02 5.06 9.67
CA GLU A 61 7.81 4.29 8.72
C GLU A 61 9.08 3.72 9.39
N GLY A 62 9.41 2.48 9.02
CA GLY A 62 10.47 1.68 9.60
C GLY A 62 10.58 0.35 8.85
N ARG A 63 10.96 -0.73 9.55
CA ARG A 63 11.32 -2.04 8.96
C ARG A 63 10.44 -2.48 7.78
N PHE A 64 9.12 -2.50 7.94
CA PHE A 64 8.21 -2.98 6.88
C PHE A 64 8.10 -2.01 5.70
N ALA A 65 8.15 -0.70 5.96
CA ALA A 65 8.10 0.33 4.91
C ALA A 65 9.38 0.31 4.06
N GLU A 66 10.55 0.15 4.69
CA GLU A 66 11.84 0.01 4.01
C GLU A 66 11.87 -1.25 3.14
N GLN A 67 11.53 -2.40 3.73
CA GLN A 67 11.48 -3.68 2.99
C GLN A 67 10.47 -3.64 1.82
N PHE A 68 9.33 -2.98 2.00
CA PHE A 68 8.35 -2.84 0.94
C PHE A 68 8.87 -1.94 -0.19
N SER A 69 9.50 -0.81 0.16
CA SER A 69 10.05 0.15 -0.80
C SER A 69 11.18 -0.45 -1.63
N GLU A 70 12.07 -1.23 -1.01
CA GLU A 70 13.13 -1.96 -1.72
C GLU A 70 12.53 -3.00 -2.69
N LYS A 71 11.63 -3.86 -2.21
CA LYS A 71 11.03 -4.91 -3.03
C LYS A 71 10.22 -4.35 -4.20
N ILE A 72 9.50 -3.25 -4.01
CA ILE A 72 8.70 -2.65 -5.08
C ILE A 72 9.58 -1.86 -6.06
N ALA A 73 10.69 -1.26 -5.60
CA ALA A 73 11.70 -0.65 -6.48
C ALA A 73 12.31 -1.70 -7.41
N ASP A 74 12.72 -2.85 -6.85
CA ASP A 74 13.23 -4.00 -7.62
C ASP A 74 12.19 -4.53 -8.61
N TYR A 75 10.94 -4.70 -8.16
CA TYR A 75 9.84 -5.19 -9.00
C TYR A 75 9.53 -4.26 -10.18
N LEU A 76 9.57 -2.95 -9.96
CA LEU A 76 9.30 -1.93 -10.99
C LEU A 76 10.52 -1.62 -11.85
N GLY A 77 11.73 -2.03 -11.45
CA GLY A 77 12.97 -1.70 -12.13
C GLY A 77 13.35 -0.22 -12.02
N VAL A 78 13.07 0.41 -10.88
CA VAL A 78 13.39 1.83 -10.61
C VAL A 78 14.30 1.95 -9.41
N GLU A 79 15.10 3.03 -9.35
CA GLU A 79 16.04 3.23 -8.25
C GLU A 79 15.39 3.74 -6.96
N ASN A 80 14.31 4.54 -7.09
CA ASN A 80 13.73 5.26 -5.95
C ASN A 80 12.23 5.05 -5.87
N VAL A 81 11.75 4.71 -4.67
CA VAL A 81 10.33 4.62 -4.31
C VAL A 81 10.10 5.40 -3.03
N LEU A 82 9.05 6.24 -3.02
CA LEU A 82 8.57 6.93 -1.83
C LEU A 82 7.14 6.50 -1.55
N LEU A 83 6.87 6.07 -0.32
CA LEU A 83 5.53 5.71 0.10
C LEU A 83 4.71 6.95 0.45
N THR A 84 3.41 6.85 0.25
CA THR A 84 2.46 7.91 0.60
C THR A 84 1.09 7.30 0.88
N VAL A 85 0.16 8.11 1.39
CA VAL A 85 -1.10 7.63 1.99
C VAL A 85 -2.13 7.12 0.98
N SER A 86 -2.01 7.48 -0.30
CA SER A 86 -2.93 7.03 -1.36
C SER A 86 -2.37 7.24 -2.77
N GLY A 87 -3.00 6.62 -3.77
CA GLY A 87 -2.68 6.88 -5.18
C GLY A 87 -2.93 8.34 -5.60
N SER A 88 -3.97 8.99 -5.07
CA SER A 88 -4.22 10.42 -5.32
C SER A 88 -3.09 11.29 -4.75
N SER A 89 -2.63 10.99 -3.53
CA SER A 89 -1.49 11.68 -2.91
C SER A 89 -0.20 11.46 -3.70
N ALA A 90 -0.02 10.29 -4.33
CA ALA A 90 1.11 10.03 -5.22
C ALA A 90 1.07 10.95 -6.46
N ASN A 91 -0.10 11.10 -7.11
CA ASN A 91 -0.26 12.05 -8.21
C ASN A 91 0.01 13.49 -7.77
N LEU A 92 -0.48 13.88 -6.59
CA LEU A 92 -0.27 15.22 -6.05
C LEU A 92 1.21 15.50 -5.81
N LEU A 93 1.91 14.58 -5.15
CA LEU A 93 3.34 14.72 -4.87
C LEU A 93 4.16 14.75 -6.16
N ALA A 94 3.83 13.88 -7.13
CA ALA A 94 4.48 13.88 -8.44
C ALA A 94 4.31 15.22 -9.16
N PHE A 95 3.09 15.77 -9.20
CA PHE A 95 2.82 17.06 -9.84
C PHE A 95 3.47 18.23 -9.08
N ALA A 96 3.33 18.27 -7.76
CA ALA A 96 3.88 19.32 -6.91
C ALA A 96 5.41 19.37 -7.00
N ALA A 97 6.09 18.22 -7.10
CA ALA A 97 7.54 18.16 -7.30
C ALA A 97 7.99 18.89 -8.58
N LEU A 98 7.18 18.88 -9.64
CA LEU A 98 7.46 19.57 -10.90
C LEU A 98 7.35 21.10 -10.79
N THR A 99 6.79 21.63 -9.70
CA THR A 99 6.75 23.07 -9.40
C THR A 99 7.98 23.58 -8.66
N SER A 100 8.89 22.68 -8.26
CA SER A 100 10.05 23.00 -7.43
C SER A 100 10.98 24.03 -8.07
N GLU A 101 11.46 24.99 -7.29
CA GLU A 101 12.42 25.99 -7.75
C GLU A 101 13.76 25.38 -8.20
N LYS A 102 14.08 24.18 -7.71
CA LYS A 102 15.28 23.43 -8.10
C LYS A 102 15.30 23.05 -9.59
N LEU A 103 14.14 23.04 -10.25
CA LEU A 103 14.01 22.77 -11.68
C LEU A 103 14.25 24.01 -12.56
N GLY A 104 14.47 25.18 -11.95
CA GLY A 104 14.79 26.43 -12.66
C GLY A 104 13.73 26.80 -13.69
N ASN A 105 14.16 27.04 -14.93
CA ASN A 105 13.26 27.43 -16.03
C ASN A 105 12.31 26.31 -16.50
N LYS A 106 12.55 25.05 -16.10
CA LYS A 106 11.71 23.90 -16.48
C LYS A 106 10.59 23.61 -15.48
N ARG A 107 10.52 24.33 -14.35
CA ARG A 107 9.46 24.14 -13.35
C ARG A 107 8.11 24.58 -13.91
N LEU A 108 7.04 23.88 -13.53
CA LEU A 108 5.68 24.32 -13.78
C LEU A 108 5.33 25.56 -12.93
N LYS A 109 4.57 26.49 -13.51
CA LYS A 109 4.10 27.73 -12.88
C LYS A 109 2.59 27.89 -13.12
N PRO A 110 1.90 28.66 -12.25
CA PRO A 110 0.51 29.04 -12.52
C PRO A 110 0.36 29.68 -13.92
N GLY A 111 -0.57 29.16 -14.71
CA GLY A 111 -0.78 29.56 -16.11
C GLY A 111 -0.17 28.61 -17.14
N ASP A 112 0.73 27.70 -16.74
CA ASP A 112 1.24 26.66 -17.64
C ASP A 112 0.15 25.60 -17.92
N GLU A 113 0.26 24.97 -19.10
CA GLU A 113 -0.71 23.98 -19.57
C GLU A 113 -0.21 22.54 -19.39
N VAL A 114 -1.13 21.63 -19.08
CA VAL A 114 -0.84 20.20 -18.92
C VAL A 114 -1.82 19.41 -19.79
N ILE A 115 -1.29 18.68 -20.76
CA ILE A 115 -2.10 17.86 -21.65
C ILE A 115 -2.53 16.58 -20.91
N SER A 116 -3.82 16.28 -20.92
CA SER A 116 -4.41 15.08 -20.33
C SER A 116 -5.67 14.67 -21.12
N VAL A 117 -6.34 13.60 -20.68
CA VAL A 117 -7.59 13.09 -21.29
C VAL A 117 -8.78 13.29 -20.36
N ALA A 118 -9.95 13.59 -20.94
CA ALA A 118 -11.19 13.80 -20.16
C ALA A 118 -11.78 12.49 -19.61
N ALA A 119 -11.49 11.34 -20.24
CA ALA A 119 -11.97 10.03 -19.81
C ALA A 119 -10.95 9.38 -18.85
N GLY A 120 -10.97 9.80 -17.58
CA GLY A 120 -10.03 9.31 -16.56
C GLY A 120 -10.59 9.36 -15.14
N PHE A 121 -9.73 9.05 -14.16
CA PHE A 121 -10.07 9.17 -12.75
C PHE A 121 -9.81 10.61 -12.26
N PRO A 122 -10.68 11.22 -11.43
CA PRO A 122 -10.60 12.65 -11.08
C PRO A 122 -9.23 13.10 -10.55
N ALA A 123 -8.63 12.31 -9.66
CA ALA A 123 -7.32 12.60 -9.06
C ALA A 123 -6.14 12.52 -10.06
N THR A 124 -6.39 12.24 -11.34
CA THR A 124 -5.37 12.34 -12.39
C THR A 124 -5.23 13.78 -12.90
N VAL A 125 -6.32 14.56 -12.87
CA VAL A 125 -6.36 15.94 -13.38
C VAL A 125 -6.38 16.94 -12.23
N THR A 126 -7.07 16.62 -11.14
CA THR A 126 -7.12 17.42 -9.91
C THR A 126 -6.62 16.58 -8.73
N PRO A 127 -5.32 16.27 -8.68
CA PRO A 127 -4.72 15.47 -7.62
C PRO A 127 -4.71 16.16 -6.25
#